data_AF-A0A2V5PYR1-F1
#
_entry.id   AF-A0A2V5PYR1-F1
#
_cell.length_a   1.000
_cell.length_b   1.000
_cell.length_c   1.000
_cell.angle_alpha   90.00
_cell.angle_beta   90.00
_cell.angle_gamma   90.00
#
_symmetry.space_group_name_H-M   'P 1'
#
loop_
_entity.id
_entity.type
_entity.pdbx_description
1 polymer ?
#
loop_
_entity_poly.entity_id
_entity_poly.type
_entity_poly.pdbx_seq_one_letter_code
_entity_poly.pdbx_strand_id
1 'polypeptide(L)'
;MLHERPSERAGVIAVADGKILRFASGKLDVSRHLCSVQINLWRISGERLLLETKETHLMRFFFPLELNCFLESAGFTSIRFGTFPEFDKDPDETTWNVLAVARAV
;
A
#
# COMPACT_ATOMS: atom_id res chain seq x y z
N MET A 1 9.30 -1.30 -7.83
CA MET A 1 7.95 -0.72 -7.78
C MET A 1 7.12 -1.01 -9.03
N LEU A 2 7.69 -1.11 -10.25
CA LEU A 2 6.88 -1.37 -11.46
C LEU A 2 6.75 -2.85 -11.85
N HIS A 3 7.62 -3.71 -11.30
CA HIS A 3 7.58 -5.16 -11.54
C HIS A 3 6.40 -5.82 -10.79
N GLU A 4 6.28 -5.57 -9.49
CA GLU A 4 5.14 -6.04 -8.71
C GLU A 4 3.97 -5.07 -8.84
N ARG A 5 2.93 -5.48 -9.54
CA ARG A 5 1.69 -4.70 -9.70
C ARG A 5 0.75 -4.93 -8.53
N PRO A 6 -0.17 -3.99 -8.23
CA PRO A 6 -1.25 -4.24 -7.30
C PRO A 6 -1.99 -5.52 -7.72
N SER A 7 -1.97 -6.53 -6.86
CA SER A 7 -2.62 -7.81 -7.11
C SER A 7 -4.02 -7.84 -6.51
N GLU A 8 -4.90 -8.62 -7.14
CA GLU A 8 -6.19 -8.93 -6.53
C GLU A 8 -6.00 -9.81 -5.30
N ARG A 9 -6.70 -9.48 -4.22
CA ARG A 9 -6.63 -10.24 -2.96
C ARG A 9 -8.03 -10.42 -2.42
N ALA A 10 -8.44 -11.68 -2.25
CA ALA A 10 -9.66 -12.06 -1.57
C ALA A 10 -9.35 -12.65 -0.19
N GLY A 11 -10.20 -12.37 0.79
CA GLY A 11 -10.07 -12.90 2.15
C GLY A 11 -11.42 -13.07 2.82
N VAL A 12 -11.50 -14.02 3.75
CA VAL A 12 -12.67 -14.26 4.58
C VAL A 12 -12.31 -13.99 6.03
N ILE A 13 -13.09 -13.16 6.71
CA ILE A 13 -12.90 -12.83 8.12
C ILE A 13 -14.11 -13.37 8.89
N ALA A 14 -13.88 -14.28 9.82
CA ALA A 14 -14.92 -14.79 10.69
C ALA A 14 -15.36 -13.73 11.70
N VAL A 15 -16.66 -13.62 11.94
CA VAL A 15 -17.26 -12.76 12.97
C VAL A 15 -18.29 -13.56 13.77
N ALA A 16 -18.72 -13.06 14.93
CA ALA A 16 -19.61 -13.80 15.82
C ALA A 16 -20.93 -14.26 15.15
N ASP A 17 -21.44 -13.48 14.20
CA ASP A 17 -22.68 -13.76 13.47
C ASP A 17 -22.42 -13.83 11.96
N GLY A 18 -21.52 -14.72 11.55
CA GLY A 18 -21.24 -15.04 10.15
C GLY A 18 -19.82 -14.67 9.69
N LYS A 19 -19.70 -14.08 8.50
CA LYS A 19 -18.41 -13.77 7.87
C LYS A 19 -18.42 -12.45 7.12
N ILE A 20 -17.24 -11.86 6.97
CA ILE A 20 -16.99 -10.75 6.06
C ILE A 20 -16.13 -11.27 4.92
N LEU A 21 -16.63 -11.16 3.69
CA LEU A 21 -15.84 -11.34 2.49
C LEU A 21 -15.19 -10.00 2.15
N ARG A 22 -13.86 -10.00 2.02
CA ARG A 22 -13.08 -8.85 1.58
C ARG A 22 -12.48 -9.15 0.22
N PHE A 23 -12.74 -8.30 -0.77
CA PHE A 23 -12.08 -8.34 -2.06
C PHE A 23 -11.39 -7.01 -2.32
N ALA A 24 -10.09 -7.04 -2.60
CA ALA A 24 -9.31 -5.88 -2.95
C ALA A 24 -8.75 -6.03 -4.36
N SER A 25 -8.85 -4.98 -5.16
CA SER A 25 -8.22 -4.89 -6.48
C SER A 25 -7.52 -3.54 -6.60
N GLY A 26 -6.43 -3.48 -7.38
CA GLY A 26 -5.64 -2.26 -7.51
C GLY A 26 -5.41 -1.86 -8.97
N LYS A 27 -5.28 -0.55 -9.18
CA LYS A 27 -4.95 0.05 -10.48
C LYS A 27 -3.79 1.02 -10.30
N LEU A 28 -2.78 0.89 -11.16
CA LEU A 28 -1.61 1.74 -11.18
C LEU A 28 -1.75 2.83 -12.25
N ASP A 29 -1.53 4.08 -11.87
CA ASP A 29 -1.32 5.21 -12.78
C ASP A 29 0.15 5.63 -12.66
N VAL A 30 0.98 5.02 -13.52
CA VAL A 30 2.43 5.25 -13.53
C VAL A 30 2.74 6.71 -13.88
N SER A 31 1.95 7.36 -14.73
CA SER A 31 2.22 8.74 -15.15
C SER A 31 2.09 9.75 -14.01
N ARG A 32 1.22 9.47 -13.05
CA ARG A 32 0.94 10.33 -11.89
C ARG A 32 1.56 9.84 -10.59
N HIS A 33 2.29 8.73 -10.65
CA HIS A 33 2.81 7.98 -9.49
C HIS A 33 1.71 7.63 -8.46
N LEU A 34 0.53 7.20 -8.93
CA LEU A 34 -0.60 6.85 -8.08
C LEU A 34 -0.95 5.36 -8.16
N CYS A 35 -1.41 4.81 -7.05
CA CYS A 35 -2.01 3.50 -6.94
C CYS A 35 -3.37 3.64 -6.25
N SER A 36 -4.45 3.24 -6.92
CA SER A 36 -5.78 3.17 -6.31
C SER A 36 -6.12 1.73 -5.96
N VAL A 37 -6.47 1.46 -4.71
CA VAL A 37 -6.95 0.16 -4.26
C VAL A 37 -8.43 0.26 -3.92
N GLN A 38 -9.24 -0.49 -4.64
CA GLN A 38 -10.67 -0.64 -4.37
C GLN A 38 -10.87 -1.83 -3.46
N ILE A 39 -11.63 -1.64 -2.38
CA ILE A 39 -11.93 -2.69 -1.40
C ILE A 39 -13.45 -2.81 -1.34
N ASN A 40 -13.94 -4.02 -1.61
CA ASN A 40 -15.34 -4.39 -1.43
C ASN A 40 -15.43 -5.31 -0.21
N LEU A 41 -16.34 -4.98 0.70
CA LEU A 41 -16.62 -5.74 1.92
C LEU A 41 -18.07 -6.17 1.90
N TRP A 42 -18.32 -7.46 2.09
CA TRP A 42 -19.66 -8.02 2.20
C TRP A 42 -19.80 -8.77 3.52
N ARG A 43 -20.71 -8.32 4.39
CA ARG A 43 -21.06 -9.04 5.64
C ARG A 43 -22.19 -10.00 5.35
N ILE A 44 -21.98 -11.28 5.63
CA ILE A 44 -22.92 -12.37 5.35
C ILE A 44 -23.22 -13.11 6.66
N SER A 45 -24.49 -13.32 6.98
CA SER A 45 -24.94 -14.24 8.04
C SER A 45 -25.88 -15.29 7.42
N GLY A 46 -25.55 -16.57 7.62
CA GLY A 46 -26.19 -17.68 6.90
C GLY A 46 -26.11 -17.49 5.38
N GLU A 47 -27.26 -17.43 4.72
CA GLU A 47 -27.40 -17.20 3.28
C GLU A 47 -27.71 -15.75 2.91
N ARG A 48 -27.74 -14.83 3.89
CA ARG A 48 -28.15 -13.43 3.68
C ARG A 48 -26.95 -12.49 3.68
N LEU A 49 -26.87 -11.66 2.65
CA LEU A 49 -26.03 -10.47 2.63
C LEU A 49 -26.66 -9.40 3.54
N LEU A 50 -25.95 -9.01 4.59
CA LEU A 50 -26.41 -8.01 5.56
C LEU A 50 -25.94 -6.60 5.22
N LEU A 51 -24.71 -6.47 4.72
CA LEU A 51 -24.08 -5.19 4.44
C LEU A 51 -23.10 -5.31 3.27
N GLU A 52 -23.04 -4.28 2.45
CA GLU A 52 -21.99 -4.05 1.47
C GLU A 52 -21.35 -2.68 1.73
N THR A 53 -20.02 -2.66 1.76
CA THR A 53 -19.23 -1.43 1.85
C THR A 53 -18.20 -1.41 0.74
N LYS A 54 -18.04 -0.25 0.09
CA LYS A 54 -17.02 -0.01 -0.93
C LYS A 54 -16.12 1.12 -0.49
N GLU A 55 -14.82 0.86 -0.49
CA GLU A 55 -13.79 1.84 -0.15
C GLU A 55 -12.82 1.98 -1.31
N THR A 56 -12.29 3.19 -1.52
CA THR A 56 -11.20 3.43 -2.46
C THR A 56 -10.08 4.14 -1.73
N HIS A 57 -8.94 3.48 -1.66
CA HIS A 57 -7.73 4.00 -1.02
C HIS A 57 -6.79 4.46 -2.12
N LEU A 58 -6.54 5.76 -2.19
CA LEU A 58 -5.62 6.35 -3.16
C LEU A 58 -4.27 6.61 -2.49
N MET A 59 -3.23 5.98 -2.99
CA MET A 59 -1.87 6.11 -2.50
C MET A 59 -0.97 6.71 -3.57
N ARG A 60 -0.02 7.55 -3.15
CA ARG A 60 1.10 7.96 -4.00
C ARG A 60 2.30 7.08 -3.70
N PHE A 61 2.94 6.57 -4.73
CA PHE A 61 4.24 5.89 -4.59
C PHE A 61 5.34 6.84 -5.03
N PHE A 62 6.57 6.59 -4.60
CA PHE A 62 7.71 7.42 -4.92
C PHE A 62 8.89 6.55 -5.34
N PHE A 63 9.72 7.08 -6.24
CA PHE A 63 11.01 6.48 -6.54
C PHE A 63 12.10 7.02 -5.61
N PRO A 64 13.19 6.27 -5.34
CA PRO A 64 14.23 6.70 -4.41
C PRO A 64 14.85 8.07 -4.73
N LEU A 65 15.05 8.38 -6.02
CA LEU A 65 15.59 9.67 -6.46
C LEU A 65 14.62 10.83 -6.15
N GLU A 66 13.32 10.60 -6.31
CA GLU A 66 12.27 11.59 -5.99
C GLU A 66 12.22 11.85 -4.48
N LEU A 67 12.29 10.79 -3.67
CA LEU A 67 12.36 10.90 -2.20
C LEU A 67 13.60 11.68 -1.74
N ASN A 68 14.77 11.40 -2.31
CA ASN A 68 15.99 12.15 -2.01
C ASN A 68 15.85 13.63 -2.37
N CYS A 69 15.32 13.94 -3.55
CA CYS A 69 15.07 15.31 -3.96
C CYS A 69 14.15 16.05 -2.97
N PHE A 70 13.08 15.41 -2.50
CA PHE A 70 12.19 16.00 -1.49
C PHE A 70 12.88 16.20 -0.14
N LEU A 71 13.65 15.22 0.34
CA LEU A 71 14.41 15.35 1.58
C LEU A 71 15.41 16.51 1.51
N GLU A 72 16.18 16.60 0.43
CA GLU A 72 17.13 17.69 0.20
C GLU A 72 16.44 19.05 0.16
N SER A 73 15.32 19.15 -0.58
CA SER A 73 14.54 20.40 -0.64
C SER A 73 13.96 20.83 0.70
N ALA A 74 13.75 19.87 1.62
CA ALA A 74 13.26 20.10 2.96
C ALA A 74 14.38 20.34 3.99
N GLY A 75 15.65 20.41 3.56
CA GLY A 75 16.79 20.63 4.46
C GLY A 75 17.26 19.36 5.18
N PHE A 76 17.05 18.19 4.58
CA PHE A 76 17.51 16.92 5.10
C PHE A 76 18.51 16.25 4.16
N THR A 77 19.47 15.53 4.74
CA THR A 77 20.29 14.57 4.00
C THR A 77 19.80 13.15 4.29
N SER A 78 19.49 12.39 3.25
CA SER A 78 19.13 10.97 3.38
C SER A 78 20.32 10.15 3.90
N ILE A 79 20.10 9.34 4.93
CA ILE A 79 21.10 8.41 5.46
C ILE A 79 20.88 7.01 4.89
N ARG A 80 19.64 6.52 4.91
CA ARG A 80 19.30 5.16 4.46
C ARG A 80 17.81 5.03 4.12
N PHE A 81 17.53 4.26 3.08
CA PHE A 81 16.23 3.64 2.85
C PHE A 81 16.37 2.12 3.03
N GLY A 82 15.60 1.56 3.96
CA GLY A 82 15.50 0.13 4.18
C GLY A 82 14.10 -0.38 3.88
N THR A 83 13.95 -1.68 3.62
CA THR A 83 12.60 -2.27 3.52
C THR A 83 11.90 -2.23 4.88
N PHE A 84 10.56 -2.19 4.91
CA PHE A 84 9.81 -2.32 6.15
C PHE A 84 9.09 -3.68 6.21
N PRO A 85 9.24 -4.48 7.28
CA PRO A 85 9.94 -4.16 8.54
C PRO A 85 11.45 -4.48 8.57
N GLU A 86 12.01 -5.11 7.54
CA GLU A 86 13.42 -5.54 7.49
C GLU A 86 14.36 -4.38 7.09
N PHE A 87 14.61 -3.46 8.01
CA PHE A 87 15.33 -2.19 7.74
C PHE A 87 16.74 -2.35 7.15
N ASP A 88 17.47 -3.39 7.54
CA ASP A 88 18.83 -3.63 7.05
C ASP A 88 18.86 -4.22 5.63
N LYS A 89 17.71 -4.61 5.09
CA LYS A 89 17.57 -5.04 3.71
C LYS A 89 17.34 -3.84 2.79
N ASP A 90 18.06 -3.81 1.67
CA ASP A 90 17.88 -2.78 0.65
C ASP A 90 16.59 -3.01 -0.14
N PRO A 91 15.82 -1.94 -0.46
CA PRO A 91 14.62 -2.05 -1.25
C PRO A 91 14.94 -2.36 -2.71
N ASP A 92 14.12 -3.21 -3.29
CA ASP A 92 14.18 -3.60 -4.70
C ASP A 92 12.85 -3.32 -5.43
N GLU A 93 12.71 -3.85 -6.64
CA GLU A 93 11.51 -3.62 -7.44
C GLU A 93 10.24 -4.30 -6.90
N THR A 94 10.36 -5.18 -5.92
CA THR A 94 9.25 -5.85 -5.22
C THR A 94 8.89 -5.17 -3.89
N THR A 95 9.70 -4.20 -3.46
CA THR A 95 9.47 -3.53 -2.19
C THR A 95 8.48 -2.38 -2.34
N TRP A 96 7.32 -2.48 -1.65
CA TRP A 96 6.30 -1.43 -1.63
C TRP A 96 6.42 -0.44 -0.46
N ASN A 97 7.00 -0.88 0.66
CA ASN A 97 7.11 -0.07 1.87
C ASN A 97 8.57 0.04 2.27
N VAL A 98 9.02 1.28 2.47
CA VAL A 98 10.36 1.58 2.94
C VAL A 98 10.30 2.37 4.23
N LEU A 99 11.29 2.16 5.09
CA LEU A 99 11.59 3.03 6.22
C LEU A 99 12.79 3.90 5.84
N ALA A 100 12.63 5.21 5.95
CA ALA A 100 13.68 6.18 5.63
C ALA A 100 14.25 6.80 6.91
N VAL A 101 15.57 6.92 6.98
CA VAL A 101 16.27 7.70 8.01
C VAL A 101 16.97 8.86 7.33
N ALA A 102 16.71 10.08 7.80
CA ALA A 102 17.31 11.30 7.29
C ALA A 102 17.78 12.19 8.45
N ARG A 103 18.79 13.02 8.20
CA ARG A 103 19.35 13.96 9.17
C ARG A 103 19.06 15.38 8.73
N ALA A 104 18.56 16.21 9.64
CA ALA A 104 18.40 17.64 9.40
C ALA A 104 19.76 18.30 9.20
N VAL A 105 19.83 19.22 8.23
CA VAL A 105 21.01 20.02 7.91
C VAL A 105 20.93 21.38 8.60
#